data_AF-A0A1V5S1S8-F1
#
_entry.id   AF-A0A1V5S1S8-F1
#
_cell.length_a   1.000
_cell.length_b   1.000
_cell.length_c   1.000
_cell.angle_alpha   90.00
_cell.angle_beta   90.00
_cell.angle_gamma   90.00
#
_symmetry.space_group_name_H-M   'P 1'
#
loop_
_entity.id
_entity.type
_entity.pdbx_description
1 polymer ?
#
loop_
_entity_poly.entity_id
_entity_poly.type
_entity_poly.pdbx_seq_one_letter_code
_entity_poly.pdbx_strand_id
1 'polypeptide(L)' 'MINKFGKTYTLSCDICQEEVNKTFFDFYEAVNFKKDNGWKSKKDESDEWIDVCPECEAIK' A
#
# COMPACT_ATOMS: atom_id res chain seq x y z
N MET A 1 0.38 -0.92 3.56
CA MET A 1 0.82 -2.31 3.46
C MET A 1 -0.01 -3.12 2.46
N ILE A 2 0.58 -4.18 1.87
CA ILE A 2 -0.16 -5.20 1.11
C ILE A 2 -0.51 -6.37 2.03
N ASN A 3 -1.80 -6.63 2.24
CA ASN A 3 -2.30 -7.69 3.10
C ASN A 3 -2.92 -8.83 2.28
N LYS A 4 -2.64 -10.08 2.66
CA LYS A 4 -3.20 -11.27 2.03
C LYS A 4 -4.42 -11.77 2.81
N PHE A 5 -5.58 -11.75 2.16
CA PHE A 5 -6.83 -12.31 2.66
C PHE A 5 -7.21 -13.53 1.83
N GLY A 6 -6.94 -14.73 2.36
CA GLY A 6 -7.22 -15.99 1.67
C GLY A 6 -6.44 -16.13 0.36
N LYS A 7 -7.15 -16.00 -0.77
CA LYS A 7 -6.58 -16.06 -2.13
C LYS A 7 -6.40 -14.68 -2.78
N THR A 8 -6.76 -13.62 -2.08
CA THR A 8 -6.72 -12.24 -2.58
C THR A 8 -5.74 -11.41 -1.76
N TYR A 9 -5.27 -10.33 -2.36
CA TYR A 9 -4.44 -9.30 -1.75
C TYR A 9 -5.20 -7.98 -1.75
N THR A 10 -4.97 -7.18 -0.72
CA THR A 10 -5.52 -5.83 -0.55
C THR A 10 -4.36 -4.89 -0.29
N LEU A 11 -4.49 -3.64 -0.70
CA LEU A 11 -3.51 -2.60 -0.44
C LEU A 11 -4.15 -1.56 0.47
N SER A 12 -3.54 -1.32 1.62
CA SER A 12 -3.97 -0.32 2.59
C SER A 12 -2.85 0.68 2.88
N CYS A 13 -3.16 1.89 3.31
CA CYS A 13 -2.15 2.85 3.74
C CYS A 13 -1.82 2.68 5.22
N ASP A 14 -0.54 2.63 5.58
CA ASP A 14 -0.15 2.51 6.99
C ASP A 14 -0.28 3.83 7.77
N ILE A 15 -0.55 4.95 7.08
CA ILE A 15 -0.77 6.27 7.71
C ILE A 15 -2.26 6.54 7.93
N CYS A 16 -3.07 6.60 6.87
CA CYS A 16 -4.50 6.89 6.99
C CYS A 16 -5.38 5.63 7.15
N GLN A 17 -4.81 4.43 7.04
CA GLN A 17 -5.55 3.15 7.08
C GLN A 17 -6.59 2.98 5.97
N GLU A 18 -6.59 3.85 4.95
CA GLU A 18 -7.47 3.68 3.81
C GLU A 18 -7.04 2.50 2.96
N GLU A 19 -8.01 1.63 2.69
CA GLU A 19 -7.87 0.49 1.81
C GLU A 19 -8.26 0.89 0.40
N VAL A 20 -7.46 0.47 -0.58
CA VAL A 20 -7.86 0.55 -1.97
C VAL A 20 -9.11 -0.32 -2.14
N ASN A 21 -10.17 0.25 -2.70
CA ASN A 21 -11.40 -0.47 -3.05
C ASN A 21 -11.20 -1.36 -4.29
N LYS A 22 -10.10 -2.12 -4.29
CA LYS A 22 -9.72 -3.10 -5.29
C LYS A 22 -9.03 -4.25 -4.56
N THR A 23 -9.51 -5.44 -4.82
CA THR A 23 -8.86 -6.69 -4.43
C THR A 23 -8.03 -7.20 -5.60
N PHE A 24 -6.86 -7.72 -5.31
CA PHE A 24 -5.93 -8.29 -6.28
C PHE A 24 -5.87 -9.81 -6.10
N PHE A 25 -5.69 -10.57 -7.17
CA PHE A 25 -5.52 -12.04 -7.04
C PHE A 25 -4.06 -12.46 -7.00
N ASP A 26 -3.17 -11.56 -7.42
CA ASP A 26 -1.73 -11.77 -7.45
C ASP A 26 -1.00 -10.66 -6.68
N PHE A 27 0.07 -11.04 -5.99
CA PHE A 27 0.87 -10.11 -5.19
C PHE A 27 1.55 -9.05 -6.07
N TYR A 28 2.08 -9.44 -7.24
CA TYR A 28 2.70 -8.52 -8.17
C TYR A 28 1.69 -7.56 -8.79
N GLU A 29 0.43 -7.98 -8.96
CA GLU A 29 -0.64 -7.06 -9.38
C GLU A 29 -0.82 -5.93 -8.36
N ALA A 30 -0.86 -6.25 -7.05
CA ALA A 30 -0.95 -5.25 -5.99
C ALA A 30 0.29 -4.33 -5.94
N VAL A 31 1.50 -4.90 -6.13
CA VAL A 31 2.76 -4.13 -6.17
C VAL A 31 2.82 -3.19 -7.38
N ASN A 32 2.41 -3.65 -8.56
CA ASN A 32 2.39 -2.83 -9.77
C ASN A 32 1.35 -1.71 -9.63
N PHE A 33 0.15 -2.04 -9.17
CA PHE A 33 -0.88 -1.04 -8.89
C PHE A 33 -0.36 0.04 -7.94
N LYS A 34 0.34 -0.34 -6.87
CA LYS A 34 0.98 0.59 -5.95
C LYS A 34 1.89 1.58 -6.68
N LYS A 35 2.81 1.07 -7.52
CA LYS A 35 3.75 1.89 -8.30
C LYS A 35 3.04 2.81 -9.29
N ASP A 36 2.06 2.29 -10.02
CA ASP A 36 1.32 3.03 -11.06
C ASP A 36 0.42 4.13 -10.47
N ASN A 37 -0.07 3.94 -9.24
CA ASN A 37 -0.98 4.89 -8.57
C ASN A 37 -0.24 5.82 -7.59
N GLY A 38 1.08 5.92 -7.68
CA GLY A 38 1.87 6.90 -6.92
C GLY A 38 2.05 6.59 -5.43
N TRP A 39 1.74 5.37 -5.00
CA TRP A 39 2.02 4.93 -3.63
C TRP A 39 3.51 4.69 -3.44
N LYS A 40 4.04 5.00 -2.25
CA LYS A 40 5.46 4.83 -1.92
C LYS A 40 5.65 3.91 -0.73
N SER A 41 6.65 3.03 -0.83
CA SER A 41 7.20 2.36 0.35
C SER A 41 8.32 3.21 0.92
N LYS A 42 8.25 3.54 2.20
CA LYS A 42 9.35 4.20 2.93
C LYS A 42 9.58 3.48 4.24
N LYS A 43 10.73 3.71 4.85
CA LYS A 43 10.95 3.31 6.23
C LYS A 43 10.40 4.37 7.17
N ASP A 44 9.69 3.95 8.22
CA ASP A 44 9.27 4.83 9.29
C ASP A 44 10.43 5.14 10.25
N GLU A 45 10.13 5.87 11.32
CA GLU A 45 11.08 6.27 12.37
C GLU A 45 11.69 5.06 13.09
N SER A 46 10.99 3.93 13.07
CA SER A 46 11.37 2.64 13.65
C SER A 46 12.13 1.73 12.68
N ASP A 47 12.49 2.23 11.49
CA ASP A 47 13.14 1.49 10.39
C ASP A 47 12.25 0.39 9.76
N GLU A 48 10.94 0.36 10.06
CA GLU A 48 9.98 -0.57 9.48
C GLU A 48 9.47 -0.07 8.13
N TRP A 49 9.28 -1.00 7.19
CA TRP A 49 8.72 -0.66 5.88
C TRP A 49 7.22 -0.41 5.96
N ILE A 50 6.82 0.81 5.63
CA ILE A 50 5.44 1.23 5.52
C ILE A 50 5.10 1.60 4.08
N ASP A 51 3.88 1.30 3.64
CA ASP A 51 3.32 1.79 2.38
C ASP A 51 2.38 2.96 2.63
N VAL A 52 2.66 4.03 1.90
CA VAL A 52 1.98 5.32 2.03
C VAL A 52 1.25 5.64 0.73
N CYS A 53 -0.02 6.01 0.84
CA CYS A 53 -0.83 6.45 -0.29
C CYS A 53 -0.32 7.82 -0.80
N PRO A 54 -0.58 8.18 -2.07
CA PRO A 54 -0.13 9.44 -2.63
C PRO A 54 -0.63 10.66 -1.85
N GLU A 55 -1.81 10.59 -1.23
CA GLU A 55 -2.35 11.69 -0.42
C GLU A 55 -1.55 11.90 0.87
N CYS A 56 -1.28 10.83 1.62
CA CYS A 56 -0.44 10.90 2.82
C CYS A 56 1.03 11.18 2.49
N GLU A 57 1.48 10.90 1.27
CA GLU A 57 2.83 11.26 0.83
C GLU A 57 2.94 12.74 0.46
N ALA A 58 1.88 13.32 -0.11
CA ALA A 58 1.83 14.74 -0.45
C ALA A 58 1.74 15.64 0.80
N ILE A 59 1.17 15.13 1.89
CA ILE A 59 1.11 15.80 3.19
C ILE A 59 2.44 15.53 3.92
N LYS A 60 3.38 16.48 3.80
CA LYS A 60 4.63 16.47 4.55
C LYS A 60 4.48 17.01 5.97
#